data_AF-A0A9D6NIK9-F1
#
_entry.id   AF-A0A9D6NIK9-F1
#
_cell.length_a   1.000
_cell.length_b   1.000
_cell.length_c   1.000
_cell.angle_alpha   90.00
_cell.angle_beta   90.00
_cell.angle_gamma   90.00
#
_symmetry.space_group_name_H-M   'P 1'
#
loop_
_entity.id
_entity.type
_entity.pdbx_description
1 polymer ?
#
loop_
_entity_poly.entity_id
_entity_poly.type
_entity_poly.pdbx_seq_one_letter_code
_entity_poly.pdbx_strand_id
1 'polypeptide(L)'
;MDTFKKWFQKKPDPTPETAASSPEEGESAADSTPPPAAAGGEALDVSGTTLERDAPPGAAENSGGVAPPVAAVDSGTDAPAPEPAAEPRKKGFFQEAWETTKRIALTPVDPWFEKMAEGLDRTRKSLVGQVVTLFRLHQKIDEAFWEELEDILITADVGSEATDRVIDTLRQAVKQKGLSEPAQLLAELKAALGEILGRDQGSRELRLQEGRVNVVMMVGVNGSGKTTSTAKLAHRFRQEGKKVMVAAADTFRAAAIDQLEVWTTRVDVPLVRHKEGADPAAVVFDAVQAAQARGTGVLLIDTAGRLHSKINLMKELEKISRVASRELEGAPHEVLLVLDATNGQNALQQARVFGKSVGVTGLVLCKLDGTAKGGIILAIAQELQIPVKFIGVGEGVDDLRPFDPDLFLQALFSEQVENDESGTSKQA
;
A
#
# COMPACT_ATOMS: atom_id res chain seq x y z
N MET A 1 -41.03 -13.64 -67.08
CA MET A 1 -40.40 -12.66 -66.17
C MET A 1 -41.43 -12.30 -65.10
N ASP A 2 -41.83 -13.19 -64.19
CA ASP A 2 -41.07 -14.18 -63.39
C ASP A 2 -40.18 -13.57 -62.31
N THR A 3 -40.27 -14.20 -61.13
CA THR A 3 -39.35 -14.21 -59.98
C THR A 3 -38.89 -12.87 -59.36
N PHE A 4 -38.87 -12.66 -58.03
CA PHE A 4 -38.99 -13.62 -56.92
C PHE A 4 -39.84 -13.08 -55.73
N LYS A 5 -41.02 -12.50 -55.97
CA LYS A 5 -42.01 -12.20 -54.90
C LYS A 5 -42.73 -13.48 -54.43
N LYS A 6 -42.04 -14.40 -53.72
CA LYS A 6 -42.64 -15.57 -53.06
C LYS A 6 -41.65 -16.30 -52.12
N TRP A 7 -41.49 -15.81 -50.88
CA TRP A 7 -41.20 -16.63 -49.67
C TRP A 7 -41.19 -15.75 -48.40
N PHE A 8 -42.38 -15.49 -47.85
CA PHE A 8 -42.58 -14.97 -46.50
C PHE A 8 -43.63 -15.86 -45.83
N GLN A 9 -43.51 -16.07 -44.51
CA GLN A 9 -44.52 -16.64 -43.60
C GLN A 9 -44.99 -18.10 -43.86
N LYS A 10 -44.62 -19.02 -42.96
CA LYS A 10 -45.59 -19.99 -42.41
C LYS A 10 -45.19 -20.62 -41.05
N LYS A 11 -45.83 -20.13 -40.00
CA LYS A 11 -46.45 -20.93 -38.90
C LYS A 11 -47.98 -20.90 -39.16
N PRO A 12 -48.86 -21.75 -38.57
CA PRO A 12 -48.86 -22.20 -37.17
C PRO A 12 -49.25 -23.68 -36.91
N ASP A 13 -49.58 -23.96 -35.65
CA ASP A 13 -49.86 -25.22 -34.92
C ASP A 13 -51.31 -25.77 -35.15
N PRO A 14 -51.89 -26.75 -34.39
CA PRO A 14 -51.35 -27.83 -33.50
C PRO A 14 -52.03 -29.24 -33.61
N THR A 15 -51.54 -30.25 -32.85
CA THR A 15 -52.26 -31.45 -32.28
C THR A 15 -52.84 -32.54 -33.24
N PRO A 16 -53.30 -33.75 -32.78
CA PRO A 16 -53.44 -34.29 -31.40
C PRO A 16 -52.80 -35.69 -31.12
N GLU A 17 -52.93 -36.18 -29.86
CA GLU A 17 -53.19 -37.57 -29.34
C GLU A 17 -52.47 -38.82 -29.95
N THR A 18 -52.16 -39.94 -29.27
CA THR A 18 -52.41 -40.58 -27.93
C THR A 18 -51.40 -41.76 -27.77
N ALA A 19 -51.21 -42.49 -26.66
CA ALA A 19 -51.32 -42.28 -25.19
C ALA A 19 -50.78 -43.55 -24.45
N ALA A 20 -50.64 -43.49 -23.11
CA ALA A 20 -50.21 -44.58 -22.18
C ALA A 20 -48.73 -45.06 -22.32
N SER A 21 -48.08 -45.69 -21.32
CA SER A 21 -48.57 -46.23 -20.03
C SER A 21 -47.56 -46.08 -18.87
N SER A 22 -48.06 -45.69 -17.69
CA SER A 22 -47.52 -46.01 -16.34
C SER A 22 -47.94 -47.45 -15.94
N PRO A 23 -47.70 -48.02 -14.72
CA PRO A 23 -47.09 -47.54 -13.46
C PRO A 23 -45.67 -48.12 -13.24
N GLU A 24 -45.03 -48.36 -12.08
CA GLU A 24 -45.27 -48.28 -10.60
C GLU A 24 -43.84 -48.20 -9.95
N GLU A 25 -43.49 -47.80 -8.72
CA GLU A 25 -44.09 -47.17 -7.51
C GLU A 25 -42.91 -46.54 -6.70
N GLY A 26 -42.96 -45.97 -5.48
CA GLY A 26 -44.03 -45.73 -4.51
C GLY A 26 -43.59 -44.86 -3.31
N GLU A 27 -44.54 -44.63 -2.41
CA GLU A 27 -44.57 -43.83 -1.15
C GLU A 27 -43.28 -43.35 -0.43
N SER A 28 -43.32 -42.08 0.03
CA SER A 28 -43.31 -41.73 1.47
C SER A 28 -43.72 -40.26 1.69
N ALA A 29 -44.41 -39.95 2.79
CA ALA A 29 -44.91 -38.60 3.09
C ALA A 29 -44.61 -38.18 4.54
N ALA A 30 -44.29 -36.90 4.73
CA ALA A 30 -44.30 -36.23 6.04
C ALA A 30 -44.60 -34.73 5.85
N ASP A 31 -45.45 -34.19 6.72
CA ASP A 31 -45.86 -32.78 6.77
C ASP A 31 -45.09 -32.03 7.88
N SER A 32 -44.86 -30.72 7.71
CA SER A 32 -44.90 -29.71 8.79
C SER A 32 -44.49 -28.31 8.29
N THR A 33 -45.23 -27.29 8.75
CA THR A 33 -44.88 -25.87 8.60
C THR A 33 -44.17 -25.35 9.87
N PRO A 34 -43.23 -24.38 9.77
CA PRO A 34 -42.66 -23.65 10.92
C PRO A 34 -43.68 -22.64 11.47
N PRO A 35 -43.66 -22.24 12.77
CA PRO A 35 -42.56 -21.44 13.39
C PRO A 35 -42.44 -21.73 14.93
N PRO A 36 -42.04 -20.82 15.86
CA PRO A 36 -41.32 -19.53 15.80
C PRO A 36 -40.08 -19.48 16.73
N ALA A 37 -39.52 -18.28 16.97
CA ALA A 37 -38.39 -18.02 17.88
C ALA A 37 -38.82 -17.65 19.32
N ALA A 38 -37.91 -17.85 20.29
CA ALA A 38 -38.02 -17.41 21.70
C ALA A 38 -36.62 -17.10 22.28
N ALA A 39 -36.55 -16.53 23.49
CA ALA A 39 -35.32 -16.02 24.11
C ALA A 39 -35.20 -16.34 25.62
N GLY A 40 -33.98 -16.19 26.17
CA GLY A 40 -33.62 -16.56 27.56
C GLY A 40 -33.13 -18.02 27.68
N GLY A 41 -32.33 -18.39 28.67
CA GLY A 41 -31.70 -17.63 29.76
C GLY A 41 -30.93 -18.57 30.71
N GLU A 42 -30.16 -18.00 31.64
CA GLU A 42 -29.47 -18.69 32.76
C GLU A 42 -28.37 -19.73 32.38
N ALA A 43 -27.53 -20.24 33.28
CA ALA A 43 -26.62 -19.66 34.30
C ALA A 43 -26.19 -20.78 35.28
N LEU A 44 -24.91 -21.17 35.25
CA LEU A 44 -24.19 -21.98 36.26
C LEU A 44 -22.71 -21.53 36.15
N ASP A 45 -22.10 -20.81 37.09
CA ASP A 45 -21.85 -21.08 38.52
C ASP A 45 -20.88 -22.23 38.81
N VAL A 46 -19.63 -21.87 39.15
CA VAL A 46 -18.98 -22.34 40.38
C VAL A 46 -18.00 -21.28 40.93
N SER A 47 -17.91 -21.23 42.26
CA SER A 47 -16.92 -20.54 43.13
C SER A 47 -15.45 -20.51 42.66
N GLY A 48 -14.59 -19.56 43.08
CA GLY A 48 -14.80 -18.42 44.00
C GLY A 48 -13.86 -18.39 45.22
N THR A 49 -12.95 -17.41 45.26
CA THR A 49 -12.14 -16.97 46.43
C THR A 49 -11.64 -15.52 46.17
N THR A 50 -12.19 -14.47 46.82
CA THR A 50 -11.76 -13.85 48.11
C THR A 50 -10.40 -13.12 48.07
N LEU A 51 -10.13 -11.93 48.63
CA LEU A 51 -10.84 -10.75 49.25
C LEU A 51 -9.76 -9.62 49.35
N GLU A 52 -9.98 -8.29 49.42
CA GLU A 52 -11.15 -7.40 49.30
C GLU A 52 -10.72 -5.93 48.95
N ARG A 53 -11.67 -5.11 48.47
CA ARG A 53 -11.96 -3.67 48.74
C ARG A 53 -10.87 -2.79 49.42
N ASP A 54 -10.41 -1.70 48.79
CA ASP A 54 -11.01 -0.33 48.64
C ASP A 54 -10.48 0.71 49.65
N ALA A 55 -10.45 1.98 49.24
CA ALA A 55 -10.08 3.18 50.02
C ALA A 55 -11.35 3.93 50.50
N PRO A 56 -11.35 5.22 50.93
CA PRO A 56 -10.31 6.18 51.36
C PRO A 56 -10.66 6.71 52.79
N PRO A 57 -10.76 8.02 53.12
CA PRO A 57 -9.92 9.23 52.89
C PRO A 57 -9.45 9.89 54.22
N GLY A 58 -8.81 11.07 54.19
CA GLY A 58 -8.72 11.98 55.35
C GLY A 58 -7.50 12.93 55.38
N ALA A 59 -7.60 14.06 56.07
CA ALA A 59 -6.52 15.06 56.20
C ALA A 59 -6.55 15.78 57.56
N ALA A 60 -5.38 16.16 58.11
CA ALA A 60 -5.13 17.36 58.95
C ALA A 60 -3.65 17.51 59.41
N GLU A 61 -3.22 18.77 59.49
CA GLU A 61 -2.22 19.47 60.33
C GLU A 61 -1.54 18.67 61.50
N ASN A 62 -0.28 18.88 61.95
CA ASN A 62 0.34 20.16 62.36
C ASN A 62 1.81 20.00 62.89
N SER A 63 2.58 21.11 62.92
CA SER A 63 3.65 21.50 63.89
C SER A 63 5.03 20.80 64.00
N GLY A 64 6.09 21.64 64.14
CA GLY A 64 7.42 21.32 64.70
C GLY A 64 8.47 20.74 63.70
N GLY A 65 9.71 21.23 63.57
CA GLY A 65 10.37 22.42 64.13
C GLY A 65 11.51 22.14 65.12
N VAL A 66 12.78 22.20 64.67
CA VAL A 66 14.02 22.54 65.43
C VAL A 66 15.26 22.44 64.52
N ALA A 67 16.19 23.40 64.67
CA ALA A 67 17.61 23.40 64.27
C ALA A 67 18.41 23.84 65.53
N PRO A 68 19.77 23.82 65.65
CA PRO A 68 20.83 23.98 64.64
C PRO A 68 22.01 22.95 64.91
N PRO A 69 23.33 23.16 64.67
CA PRO A 69 24.06 24.29 64.08
C PRO A 69 25.15 23.99 63.02
N VAL A 70 25.69 25.10 62.53
CA VAL A 70 26.74 25.27 61.50
C VAL A 70 28.12 24.68 61.83
N ALA A 71 28.85 24.35 60.76
CA ALA A 71 30.28 24.62 60.64
C ALA A 71 30.54 25.25 59.26
N ALA A 72 31.41 26.24 59.17
CA ALA A 72 31.71 26.96 57.94
C ALA A 72 33.23 26.98 57.69
N VAL A 73 33.63 26.83 56.43
CA VAL A 73 34.99 27.10 55.94
C VAL A 73 34.86 27.83 54.61
N ASP A 74 35.64 28.91 54.45
CA ASP A 74 35.66 29.80 53.29
C ASP A 74 36.79 29.43 52.33
N SER A 75 36.54 29.49 51.01
CA SER A 75 37.56 29.82 49.99
C SER A 75 36.96 29.90 48.59
N GLY A 76 37.49 30.82 47.76
CA GLY A 76 37.56 30.62 46.30
C GLY A 76 36.46 31.28 45.46
N THR A 77 36.44 32.62 45.40
CA THR A 77 35.76 33.32 44.30
C THR A 77 36.58 33.23 43.01
N ASP A 78 36.03 32.59 41.98
CA ASP A 78 36.21 33.06 40.60
C ASP A 78 34.97 32.70 39.77
N ALA A 79 34.45 33.65 39.01
CA ALA A 79 33.18 33.51 38.29
C ALA A 79 33.42 33.79 36.80
N PRO A 80 33.25 32.81 35.89
CA PRO A 80 33.43 33.04 34.47
C PRO A 80 32.40 34.07 33.99
N ALA A 81 32.88 35.07 33.23
CA ALA A 81 32.04 36.11 32.66
C ALA A 81 31.00 35.51 31.69
N PRO A 82 29.79 36.11 31.56
CA PRO A 82 28.80 35.64 30.61
C PRO A 82 29.32 35.74 29.17
N GLU A 83 29.14 34.66 28.39
CA GLU A 83 29.45 34.67 26.96
C GLU A 83 28.61 35.72 26.22
N PRO A 84 29.16 36.39 25.19
CA PRO A 84 28.42 37.39 24.44
C PRO A 84 27.26 36.73 23.68
N ALA A 85 26.06 37.31 23.81
CA ALA A 85 24.86 36.81 23.15
C ALA A 85 25.08 36.73 21.63
N ALA A 86 24.90 35.54 21.06
CA ALA A 86 25.14 35.27 19.65
C ALA A 86 24.21 36.10 18.75
N GLU A 87 24.79 36.77 17.74
CA GLU A 87 24.02 37.54 16.76
C GLU A 87 23.00 36.64 16.01
N PRO A 88 21.80 37.16 15.67
CA PRO A 88 20.81 36.41 14.92
C PRO A 88 21.32 36.10 13.50
N ARG A 89 21.75 34.85 13.28
CA ARG A 89 22.37 34.42 12.02
C ARG A 89 21.40 34.52 10.84
N LYS A 90 21.96 34.84 9.67
CA LYS A 90 21.22 35.25 8.47
C LYS A 90 20.41 34.09 7.87
N LYS A 91 19.19 34.38 7.40
CA LYS A 91 18.23 33.42 6.79
C LYS A 91 18.73 32.65 5.56
N GLY A 92 19.92 32.98 5.02
CA GLY A 92 20.40 32.48 3.73
C GLY A 92 20.90 31.03 3.71
N PHE A 93 21.45 30.48 4.79
CA PHE A 93 22.12 29.17 4.72
C PHE A 93 21.17 27.99 4.46
N PHE A 94 20.01 27.97 5.13
CA PHE A 94 18.93 27.04 4.80
C PHE A 94 18.50 27.20 3.33
N GLN A 95 18.40 28.45 2.86
CA GLN A 95 18.09 28.77 1.47
C GLN A 95 19.15 28.23 0.50
N GLU A 96 20.43 28.23 0.86
CA GLU A 96 21.54 27.83 -0.01
C GLU A 96 21.67 26.29 -0.13
N ALA A 97 21.50 25.55 0.97
CA ALA A 97 21.36 24.08 0.95
C ALA A 97 20.07 23.64 0.23
N TRP A 98 18.98 24.41 0.41
CA TRP A 98 17.71 24.18 -0.26
C TRP A 98 17.79 24.41 -1.78
N GLU A 99 18.29 25.57 -2.23
CA GLU A 99 18.49 25.90 -3.64
C GLU A 99 19.48 24.94 -4.34
N THR A 100 20.46 24.40 -3.61
CA THR A 100 21.34 23.34 -4.12
C THR A 100 20.58 22.04 -4.42
N THR A 101 19.56 21.72 -3.61
CA THR A 101 18.66 20.58 -3.84
C THR A 101 17.65 20.88 -4.96
N LYS A 102 17.16 22.12 -5.02
CA LYS A 102 16.17 22.64 -5.98
C LYS A 102 16.69 22.67 -7.42
N ARG A 103 17.97 23.00 -7.62
CA ARG A 103 18.61 23.17 -8.94
C ARG A 103 18.75 21.87 -9.76
N ILE A 104 18.32 20.73 -9.21
CA ILE A 104 18.40 19.41 -9.86
C ILE A 104 17.21 19.16 -10.82
N ALA A 105 16.06 19.84 -10.66
CA ALA A 105 14.85 19.53 -11.42
C ALA A 105 14.02 20.76 -11.83
N LEU A 106 14.31 21.34 -13.02
CA LEU A 106 13.41 22.25 -13.75
C LEU A 106 13.51 22.08 -15.29
N THR A 107 13.25 20.86 -15.77
CA THR A 107 12.56 20.65 -17.05
C THR A 107 11.04 20.77 -16.83
N PRO A 108 10.21 21.03 -17.87
CA PRO A 108 8.78 21.31 -17.68
C PRO A 108 8.11 20.22 -16.83
N VAL A 109 7.40 20.66 -15.79
CA VAL A 109 6.89 19.77 -14.74
C VAL A 109 5.94 18.75 -15.36
N ASP A 110 6.24 17.46 -15.18
CA ASP A 110 5.33 16.39 -15.60
C ASP A 110 4.05 16.49 -14.77
N PRO A 111 2.84 16.58 -15.36
CA PRO A 111 1.59 16.55 -14.61
C PRO A 111 1.44 15.29 -13.72
N TRP A 112 2.17 14.22 -14.03
CA TRP A 112 2.30 13.07 -13.13
C TRP A 112 3.13 13.37 -11.87
N PHE A 113 4.20 14.15 -11.97
CA PHE A 113 5.01 14.56 -10.82
C PHE A 113 4.22 15.49 -9.89
N GLU A 114 3.48 16.46 -10.45
CA GLU A 114 2.58 17.33 -9.69
C GLU A 114 1.57 16.49 -8.90
N LYS A 115 0.86 15.58 -9.59
CA LYS A 115 -0.11 14.68 -8.96
C LYS A 115 0.52 13.72 -7.93
N MET A 116 1.76 13.29 -8.13
CA MET A 116 2.49 12.50 -7.12
C MET A 116 2.83 13.34 -5.89
N ALA A 117 3.27 14.58 -6.06
CA ALA A 117 3.58 15.51 -4.97
C ALA A 117 2.33 16.02 -4.23
N GLU A 118 1.17 16.07 -4.89
CA GLU A 118 -0.15 16.25 -4.26
C GLU A 118 -0.54 15.01 -3.45
N GLY A 119 -0.48 13.82 -4.05
CA GLY A 119 -0.82 12.57 -3.35
C GLY A 119 0.05 12.30 -2.13
N LEU A 120 1.35 12.59 -2.21
CA LEU A 120 2.28 12.43 -1.10
C LEU A 120 2.22 13.56 -0.06
N ASP A 121 1.40 14.61 -0.25
CA ASP A 121 1.39 15.81 0.61
C ASP A 121 1.23 15.51 2.10
N ARG A 122 0.29 14.61 2.44
CA ARG A 122 0.05 14.17 3.82
C ARG A 122 1.26 13.48 4.44
N THR A 123 1.94 12.63 3.66
CA THR A 123 3.16 11.93 4.09
C THR A 123 4.35 12.89 4.19
N ARG A 124 4.52 13.80 3.22
CA ARG A 124 5.51 14.89 3.27
C ARG A 124 5.35 15.75 4.53
N LYS A 125 4.13 16.20 4.84
CA LYS A 125 3.84 17.04 6.01
C LYS A 125 4.10 16.29 7.32
N SER A 126 3.76 15.00 7.38
CA SER A 126 4.02 14.16 8.56
C SER A 126 5.49 13.81 8.76
N LEU A 127 6.25 13.53 7.69
CA LEU A 127 7.65 13.08 7.78
C LEU A 127 8.62 14.25 7.57
N VAL A 128 8.72 14.75 6.33
CA VAL A 128 9.70 15.80 5.96
C VAL A 128 9.42 17.11 6.70
N GLY A 129 8.15 17.46 6.92
CA GLY A 129 7.77 18.62 7.72
C GLY A 129 8.26 18.55 9.18
N GLN A 130 8.19 17.37 9.81
CA GLN A 130 8.70 17.15 11.16
C GLN A 130 10.24 17.16 11.18
N VAL A 131 10.90 16.44 10.26
CA VAL A 131 12.38 16.43 10.14
C VAL A 131 12.94 17.83 9.91
N VAL A 132 12.35 18.63 9.00
CA VAL A 132 12.79 20.01 8.75
C VAL A 132 12.53 20.92 9.96
N THR A 133 11.52 20.62 10.78
CA THR A 133 11.29 21.33 12.05
C THR A 133 12.34 20.97 13.09
N LEU A 134 12.63 19.67 13.29
CA LEU A 134 13.71 19.18 14.15
C LEU A 134 15.04 19.86 13.81
N PHE A 135 15.40 19.89 12.51
CA PHE A 135 16.66 20.45 12.01
C PHE A 135 16.76 21.98 12.19
N ARG A 136 15.64 22.67 12.50
CA ARG A 136 15.59 24.11 12.81
C ARG A 136 15.56 24.40 14.32
N LEU A 137 15.09 23.46 15.14
CA LEU A 137 15.03 23.60 16.59
C LEU A 137 16.37 23.23 17.25
N HIS A 138 17.00 22.15 16.79
CA HIS A 138 18.28 21.67 17.32
C HIS A 138 19.47 22.46 16.75
N GLN A 139 20.36 22.92 17.63
CA GLN A 139 21.59 23.63 17.26
C GLN A 139 22.79 22.72 17.05
N LYS A 140 22.69 21.46 17.47
CA LYS A 140 23.77 20.45 17.49
C LYS A 140 23.18 19.09 17.15
N ILE A 141 24.06 18.15 16.83
CA ILE A 141 23.73 16.75 16.60
C ILE A 141 24.14 15.98 17.87
N ASP A 142 23.27 16.00 18.88
CA ASP A 142 23.42 15.27 20.15
C ASP A 142 22.44 14.09 20.26
N GLU A 143 22.33 13.45 21.43
CA GLU A 143 21.51 12.24 21.57
C GLU A 143 20.01 12.52 21.55
N ALA A 144 19.56 13.67 22.09
CA ALA A 144 18.14 14.05 22.03
C ALA A 144 17.71 14.32 20.58
N PHE A 145 18.58 14.91 19.76
CA PHE A 145 18.36 15.02 18.32
C PHE A 145 18.15 13.66 17.64
N TRP A 146 18.89 12.62 18.04
CA TRP A 146 18.73 11.27 17.46
C TRP A 146 17.45 10.58 17.95
N GLU A 147 17.11 10.69 19.23
CA GLU A 147 15.87 10.16 19.81
C GLU A 147 14.63 10.78 19.13
N GLU A 148 14.58 12.11 18.98
CA GLU A 148 13.48 12.78 18.27
C GLU A 148 13.41 12.41 16.78
N LEU A 149 14.55 12.19 16.11
CA LEU A 149 14.58 11.76 14.71
C LEU A 149 14.06 10.32 14.52
N GLU A 150 14.37 9.43 15.46
CA GLU A 150 13.84 8.07 15.51
C GLU A 150 12.31 8.09 15.70
N ASP A 151 11.81 8.84 16.69
CA ASP A 151 10.37 8.99 16.96
C ASP A 151 9.58 9.51 15.74
N ILE A 152 10.13 10.47 14.99
CA ILE A 152 9.53 10.99 13.75
C ILE A 152 9.45 9.90 12.67
N LEU A 153 10.52 9.12 12.47
CA LEU A 153 10.56 8.05 11.47
C LEU A 153 9.59 6.90 11.84
N ILE A 154 9.56 6.47 13.11
CA ILE A 154 8.62 5.47 13.61
C ILE A 154 7.17 5.95 13.45
N THR A 155 6.88 7.20 13.82
CA THR A 155 5.54 7.81 13.70
C THR A 155 5.06 7.92 12.24
N ALA A 156 5.98 8.14 11.30
CA ALA A 156 5.71 8.15 9.86
C ALA A 156 5.48 6.74 9.23
N ASP A 157 5.39 5.68 10.04
CA ASP A 157 5.21 4.27 9.63
C ASP A 157 6.44 3.66 8.91
N VAL A 158 7.64 4.25 9.07
CA VAL A 158 8.91 3.73 8.48
C VAL A 158 9.32 2.38 9.09
N GLY A 159 8.96 2.14 10.35
CA GLY A 159 9.25 0.89 11.08
C GLY A 159 10.71 0.80 11.59
N SER A 160 10.93 0.03 12.67
CA SER A 160 12.23 -0.02 13.37
C SER A 160 13.37 -0.44 12.45
N GLU A 161 13.37 -1.65 11.87
CA GLU A 161 14.50 -2.15 11.05
C GLU A 161 14.97 -1.20 9.92
N ALA A 162 14.08 -0.35 9.40
CA ALA A 162 14.42 0.69 8.42
C ALA A 162 14.85 2.01 9.07
N THR A 163 14.25 2.39 10.19
CA THR A 163 14.62 3.55 11.00
C THR A 163 16.02 3.38 11.58
N ASP A 164 16.30 2.25 12.22
CA ASP A 164 17.61 1.88 12.78
C ASP A 164 18.70 2.05 11.71
N ARG A 165 18.45 1.53 10.49
CA ARG A 165 19.35 1.66 9.33
C ARG A 165 19.55 3.11 8.88
N VAL A 166 18.49 3.95 8.88
CA VAL A 166 18.63 5.38 8.57
C VAL A 166 19.50 6.07 9.62
N ILE A 167 19.22 5.86 10.90
CA ILE A 167 19.96 6.47 12.02
C ILE A 167 21.43 6.05 11.98
N ASP A 168 21.73 4.77 11.74
CA ASP A 168 23.12 4.28 11.61
C ASP A 168 23.85 4.89 10.41
N THR A 169 23.22 4.96 9.23
CA THR A 169 23.82 5.61 8.04
C THR A 169 24.07 7.09 8.30
N LEU A 170 23.15 7.80 8.97
CA LEU A 170 23.34 9.22 9.34
C LEU A 170 24.45 9.40 10.38
N ARG A 171 24.48 8.59 11.45
CA ARG A 171 25.55 8.61 12.47
C ARG A 171 26.92 8.25 11.88
N GLN A 172 26.98 7.45 10.81
CA GLN A 172 28.19 7.20 10.03
C GLN A 172 28.57 8.41 9.15
N ALA A 173 27.61 9.01 8.43
CA ALA A 173 27.85 10.19 7.60
C ALA A 173 28.40 11.37 8.42
N VAL A 174 27.86 11.62 9.62
CA VAL A 174 28.39 12.60 10.59
C VAL A 174 29.88 12.38 10.86
N LYS A 175 30.26 11.15 11.22
CA LYS A 175 31.64 10.78 11.57
C LYS A 175 32.60 10.85 10.38
N GLN A 176 32.14 10.50 9.18
CA GLN A 176 32.98 10.45 7.98
C GLN A 176 33.14 11.83 7.30
N LYS A 177 32.08 12.64 7.27
CA LYS A 177 32.04 13.93 6.55
C LYS A 177 32.24 15.14 7.47
N GLY A 178 32.34 14.93 8.79
CA GLY A 178 32.54 16.00 9.77
C GLY A 178 31.32 16.91 9.95
N LEU A 179 30.12 16.37 9.74
CA LEU A 179 28.88 17.14 9.81
C LEU A 179 28.60 17.55 11.26
N SER A 180 28.20 18.80 11.46
CA SER A 180 28.04 19.41 12.79
C SER A 180 26.74 20.20 12.96
N GLU A 181 26.09 20.60 11.86
CA GLU A 181 24.79 21.28 11.88
C GLU A 181 23.69 20.35 11.33
N PRO A 182 22.55 20.15 12.03
CA PRO A 182 21.49 19.24 11.59
C PRO A 182 21.00 19.44 10.15
N ALA A 183 20.98 20.68 9.66
CA ALA A 183 20.61 21.01 8.27
C ALA A 183 21.45 20.27 7.21
N GLN A 184 22.70 19.91 7.53
CA GLN A 184 23.60 19.16 6.64
C GLN A 184 23.13 17.71 6.41
N LEU A 185 22.33 17.14 7.32
CA LEU A 185 21.83 15.77 7.25
C LEU A 185 20.69 15.57 6.25
N LEU A 186 20.11 16.64 5.68
CA LEU A 186 18.94 16.51 4.80
C LEU A 186 19.27 15.77 3.49
N ALA A 187 20.47 16.03 2.93
CA ALA A 187 20.97 15.32 1.76
C ALA A 187 21.32 13.85 2.09
N GLU A 188 21.93 13.61 3.26
CA GLU A 188 22.31 12.28 3.74
C GLU A 188 21.08 11.41 4.03
N LEU A 189 20.02 11.99 4.61
CA LEU A 189 18.74 11.31 4.84
C LEU A 189 18.10 10.93 3.50
N LYS A 190 18.04 11.86 2.54
CA LYS A 190 17.49 11.56 1.20
C LYS A 190 18.29 10.44 0.50
N ALA A 191 19.61 10.38 0.69
CA ALA A 191 20.43 9.28 0.19
C ALA A 191 20.13 7.95 0.89
N ALA A 192 20.13 7.91 2.22
CA ALA A 192 19.84 6.71 3.01
C ALA A 192 18.45 6.10 2.70
N LEU A 193 17.43 6.96 2.53
CA LEU A 193 16.10 6.54 2.11
C LEU A 193 16.10 5.97 0.67
N GLY A 194 16.93 6.49 -0.22
CA GLY A 194 17.14 5.95 -1.57
C GLY A 194 17.77 4.55 -1.56
N GLU A 195 18.75 4.32 -0.69
CA GLU A 195 19.33 2.98 -0.51
C GLU A 195 18.33 1.97 0.08
N ILE A 196 17.40 2.41 0.94
CA ILE A 196 16.34 1.57 1.51
C ILE A 196 15.26 1.25 0.47
N LEU A 197 14.89 2.22 -0.37
CA LEU A 197 14.09 1.98 -1.59
C LEU A 197 14.85 1.14 -2.64
N GLY A 198 16.08 0.72 -2.32
CA GLY A 198 16.90 -0.20 -3.09
C GLY A 198 17.32 0.39 -4.42
N ARG A 199 17.66 1.69 -4.50
CA ARG A 199 17.98 2.41 -5.75
C ARG A 199 18.75 1.55 -6.76
N ASP A 200 19.83 0.93 -6.31
CA ASP A 200 20.77 0.10 -7.08
C ASP A 200 20.40 -1.41 -7.15
N GLN A 201 19.29 -1.83 -6.55
CA GLN A 201 18.83 -3.23 -6.52
C GLN A 201 17.97 -3.61 -7.75
N GLY A 202 18.64 -4.08 -8.79
CA GLY A 202 18.02 -4.89 -9.87
C GLY A 202 17.00 -4.16 -10.75
N SER A 203 16.38 -4.90 -11.67
CA SER A 203 15.33 -4.34 -12.53
C SER A 203 13.97 -4.32 -11.81
N ARG A 204 13.39 -3.12 -11.74
CA ARG A 204 12.00 -2.87 -11.34
C ARG A 204 10.99 -3.17 -12.46
N GLU A 205 11.48 -3.43 -13.67
CA GLU A 205 10.63 -3.78 -14.81
C GLU A 205 9.90 -5.10 -14.55
N LEU A 206 8.81 -5.31 -15.27
CA LEU A 206 8.09 -6.57 -15.23
C LEU A 206 8.82 -7.62 -16.05
N ARG A 207 8.78 -8.88 -15.61
CA ARG A 207 9.46 -10.05 -16.20
C ARG A 207 8.78 -10.54 -17.50
N LEU A 208 8.44 -9.59 -18.36
CA LEU A 208 7.83 -9.80 -19.67
C LEU A 208 8.93 -10.05 -20.70
N GLN A 209 8.66 -10.94 -21.67
CA GLN A 209 9.53 -11.18 -22.82
C GLN A 209 8.68 -11.07 -24.09
N GLU A 210 9.26 -10.50 -25.15
CA GLU A 210 8.59 -10.42 -26.45
C GLU A 210 8.43 -11.81 -27.09
N GLY A 211 7.53 -11.92 -28.08
CA GLY A 211 7.29 -13.16 -28.83
C GLY A 211 6.52 -14.26 -28.08
N ARG A 212 6.25 -14.13 -26.79
CA ARG A 212 5.47 -15.11 -25.99
C ARG A 212 4.28 -14.51 -25.25
N VAL A 213 3.40 -15.39 -24.75
CA VAL A 213 2.42 -15.04 -23.71
C VAL A 213 3.16 -14.84 -22.39
N ASN A 214 2.98 -13.68 -21.77
CA ASN A 214 3.45 -13.43 -20.40
C ASN A 214 2.25 -13.46 -19.45
N VAL A 215 2.44 -13.95 -18.22
CA VAL A 215 1.35 -14.17 -17.25
C VAL A 215 1.68 -13.43 -15.97
N VAL A 216 0.82 -12.49 -15.59
CA VAL A 216 0.97 -11.66 -14.39
C VAL A 216 -0.19 -11.97 -13.44
N MET A 217 0.11 -12.52 -12.27
CA MET A 217 -0.89 -12.82 -11.24
C MET A 217 -0.95 -11.70 -10.20
N MET A 218 -2.14 -11.13 -10.00
CA MET A 218 -2.38 -10.00 -9.10
C MET A 218 -2.92 -10.53 -7.77
N VAL A 219 -2.11 -10.48 -6.71
CA VAL A 219 -2.41 -11.04 -5.37
C VAL A 219 -2.44 -9.96 -4.29
N GLY A 220 -2.91 -10.29 -3.08
CA GLY A 220 -3.13 -9.34 -1.99
C GLY A 220 -4.54 -9.40 -1.40
N VAL A 221 -4.81 -8.59 -0.38
CA VAL A 221 -6.05 -8.66 0.40
C VAL A 221 -7.27 -8.06 -0.32
N ASN A 222 -8.46 -8.26 0.25
CA ASN A 222 -9.66 -7.51 -0.15
C ASN A 222 -9.48 -6.03 0.21
N GLY A 223 -9.91 -5.13 -0.68
CA GLY A 223 -9.84 -3.69 -0.46
C GLY A 223 -8.50 -3.03 -0.77
N SER A 224 -7.40 -3.77 -0.98
CA SER A 224 -6.07 -3.19 -1.28
C SER A 224 -5.92 -2.59 -2.68
N GLY A 225 -6.91 -2.79 -3.55
CA GLY A 225 -6.94 -2.20 -4.90
C GLY A 225 -6.65 -3.16 -6.04
N LYS A 226 -6.53 -4.49 -5.80
CA LYS A 226 -6.24 -5.51 -6.84
C LYS A 226 -6.97 -5.31 -8.17
N THR A 227 -8.30 -5.50 -8.18
CA THR A 227 -9.15 -5.41 -9.37
C THR A 227 -8.98 -4.09 -10.13
N THR A 228 -8.85 -2.99 -9.39
CA THR A 228 -8.56 -1.66 -9.95
C THR A 228 -7.16 -1.61 -10.57
N SER A 229 -6.13 -2.14 -9.90
CA SER A 229 -4.76 -2.20 -10.40
C SER A 229 -4.65 -3.09 -11.64
N THR A 230 -5.36 -4.22 -11.66
CA THR A 230 -5.50 -5.11 -12.81
C THR A 230 -6.08 -4.35 -14.01
N ALA A 231 -7.15 -3.58 -13.81
CA ALA A 231 -7.76 -2.75 -14.85
C ALA A 231 -6.84 -1.64 -15.37
N LYS A 232 -6.16 -0.90 -14.47
CA LYS A 232 -5.21 0.16 -14.85
C LYS A 232 -3.98 -0.39 -15.58
N LEU A 233 -3.45 -1.54 -15.14
CA LEU A 233 -2.33 -2.21 -15.80
C LEU A 233 -2.73 -2.74 -17.19
N ALA A 234 -3.97 -3.26 -17.34
CA ALA A 234 -4.53 -3.64 -18.63
C ALA A 234 -4.63 -2.45 -19.59
N HIS A 235 -5.12 -1.30 -19.10
CA HIS A 235 -5.20 -0.07 -19.87
C HIS A 235 -3.81 0.40 -20.32
N ARG A 236 -2.85 0.46 -19.39
CA ARG A 236 -1.46 0.85 -19.67
C ARG A 236 -0.84 -0.04 -20.74
N PHE A 237 -0.96 -1.36 -20.64
CA PHE A 237 -0.40 -2.25 -21.66
C PHE A 237 -1.06 -2.09 -23.03
N ARG A 238 -2.37 -1.79 -23.09
CA ARG A 238 -3.05 -1.44 -24.35
C ARG A 238 -2.58 -0.09 -24.92
N GLN A 239 -2.32 0.91 -24.08
CA GLN A 239 -1.65 2.17 -24.51
C GLN A 239 -0.23 1.89 -25.04
N GLU A 240 0.52 0.99 -24.41
CA GLU A 240 1.85 0.50 -24.87
C GLU A 240 1.77 -0.44 -26.11
N GLY A 241 0.60 -0.56 -26.76
CA GLY A 241 0.40 -1.36 -27.98
C GLY A 241 0.42 -2.88 -27.79
N LYS A 242 0.51 -3.37 -26.55
CA LYS A 242 0.54 -4.81 -26.25
C LYS A 242 -0.85 -5.41 -26.37
N LYS A 243 -0.94 -6.64 -26.91
CA LYS A 243 -2.17 -7.45 -26.84
C LYS A 243 -2.37 -7.96 -25.41
N VAL A 244 -3.45 -7.52 -24.77
CA VAL A 244 -3.78 -7.87 -23.37
C VAL A 244 -5.00 -8.79 -23.32
N MET A 245 -5.06 -9.65 -22.30
CA MET A 245 -6.25 -10.35 -21.84
C MET A 245 -6.32 -10.30 -20.31
N VAL A 246 -7.51 -10.36 -19.73
CA VAL A 246 -7.73 -10.46 -18.27
C VAL A 246 -8.50 -11.73 -17.93
N ALA A 247 -8.23 -12.33 -16.77
CA ALA A 247 -8.96 -13.44 -16.17
C ALA A 247 -9.56 -13.06 -14.81
N ALA A 248 -10.87 -13.28 -14.63
CA ALA A 248 -11.57 -13.06 -13.36
C ALA A 248 -11.50 -14.29 -12.43
N ALA A 249 -10.42 -14.40 -11.66
CA ALA A 249 -10.20 -15.51 -10.72
C ALA A 249 -10.65 -15.21 -9.27
N ASP A 250 -11.13 -14.01 -8.93
CA ASP A 250 -11.95 -13.76 -7.71
C ASP A 250 -13.40 -14.28 -7.90
N THR A 251 -13.52 -15.59 -8.14
CA THR A 251 -14.80 -16.24 -8.47
C THR A 251 -15.80 -16.29 -7.31
N PHE A 252 -15.35 -16.00 -6.07
CA PHE A 252 -16.19 -15.97 -4.88
C PHE A 252 -17.02 -14.68 -4.78
N ARG A 253 -16.79 -13.67 -5.63
CA ARG A 253 -17.48 -12.38 -5.58
C ARG A 253 -18.05 -12.04 -6.95
N ALA A 254 -19.34 -12.29 -7.19
CA ALA A 254 -20.04 -11.83 -8.40
C ALA A 254 -19.77 -10.35 -8.67
N ALA A 255 -19.95 -9.49 -7.66
CA ALA A 255 -19.66 -8.05 -7.77
C ALA A 255 -18.21 -7.70 -8.11
N ALA A 256 -17.23 -8.59 -7.92
CA ALA A 256 -15.85 -8.39 -8.38
C ALA A 256 -15.68 -8.77 -9.85
N ILE A 257 -16.31 -9.87 -10.27
CA ILE A 257 -16.38 -10.29 -11.68
C ILE A 257 -17.06 -9.19 -12.51
N ASP A 258 -18.20 -8.68 -12.04
CA ASP A 258 -18.98 -7.63 -12.72
C ASP A 258 -18.23 -6.29 -12.72
N GLN A 259 -17.59 -5.91 -11.61
CA GLN A 259 -16.72 -4.73 -11.54
C GLN A 259 -15.55 -4.84 -12.54
N LEU A 260 -14.93 -6.00 -12.65
CA LEU A 260 -13.83 -6.24 -13.59
C LEU A 260 -14.32 -6.22 -15.04
N GLU A 261 -15.52 -6.74 -15.34
CA GLU A 261 -16.14 -6.67 -16.67
C GLU A 261 -16.45 -5.24 -17.11
N VAL A 262 -16.97 -4.39 -16.20
CA VAL A 262 -17.16 -2.95 -16.49
C VAL A 262 -15.82 -2.27 -16.79
N TRP A 263 -14.77 -2.59 -16.03
CA TRP A 263 -13.43 -2.06 -16.28
C TRP A 263 -12.83 -2.54 -17.61
N THR A 264 -12.82 -3.85 -17.88
CA THR A 264 -12.25 -4.41 -19.11
C THR A 264 -13.01 -3.97 -20.37
N THR A 265 -14.33 -3.81 -20.27
CA THR A 265 -15.15 -3.19 -21.32
C THR A 265 -14.77 -1.73 -21.53
N ARG A 266 -14.65 -0.94 -20.46
CA ARG A 266 -14.24 0.49 -20.52
C ARG A 266 -12.86 0.68 -21.16
N VAL A 267 -11.93 -0.25 -20.95
CA VAL A 267 -10.57 -0.17 -21.50
C VAL A 267 -10.39 -0.97 -22.81
N ASP A 268 -11.44 -1.63 -23.32
CA ASP A 268 -11.44 -2.51 -24.50
C ASP A 268 -10.33 -3.58 -24.46
N VAL A 269 -10.43 -4.46 -23.47
CA VAL A 269 -9.56 -5.63 -23.27
C VAL A 269 -10.41 -6.89 -23.07
N PRO A 270 -10.14 -8.01 -23.78
CA PRO A 270 -10.88 -9.26 -23.59
C PRO A 270 -10.80 -9.82 -22.15
N LEU A 271 -11.95 -10.21 -21.60
CA LEU A 271 -12.08 -10.86 -20.30
C LEU A 271 -12.45 -12.34 -20.46
N VAL A 272 -11.81 -13.20 -19.66
CA VAL A 272 -12.21 -14.59 -19.42
C VAL A 272 -12.79 -14.67 -18.01
N ARG A 273 -14.03 -15.15 -17.90
CA ARG A 273 -14.76 -15.28 -16.63
C ARG A 273 -15.68 -16.50 -16.63
N HIS A 274 -15.87 -17.09 -15.45
CA HIS A 274 -16.91 -18.08 -15.20
C HIS A 274 -17.98 -17.50 -14.26
N LYS A 275 -19.01 -18.30 -13.94
CA LYS A 275 -20.02 -17.95 -12.94
C LYS A 275 -19.42 -17.84 -11.53
N GLU A 276 -20.13 -17.16 -10.63
CA GLU A 276 -19.80 -17.14 -9.19
C GLU A 276 -19.72 -18.57 -8.63
N GLY A 277 -18.76 -18.79 -7.71
CA GLY A 277 -18.49 -20.10 -7.11
C GLY A 277 -17.80 -21.11 -8.03
N ALA A 278 -17.40 -20.74 -9.25
CA ALA A 278 -16.55 -21.57 -10.10
C ALA A 278 -15.12 -21.70 -9.53
N ASP A 279 -14.38 -22.73 -9.94
CA ASP A 279 -12.99 -22.93 -9.55
C ASP A 279 -12.08 -21.83 -10.17
N PRO A 280 -11.38 -20.99 -9.37
CA PRO A 280 -10.43 -20.00 -9.87
C PRO A 280 -9.37 -20.58 -10.81
N ALA A 281 -8.90 -21.80 -10.51
CA ALA A 281 -7.87 -22.46 -11.32
C ALA A 281 -8.40 -22.92 -12.69
N ALA A 282 -9.71 -23.17 -12.82
CA ALA A 282 -10.33 -23.47 -14.12
C ALA A 282 -10.45 -22.21 -14.98
N VAL A 283 -10.80 -21.05 -14.40
CA VAL A 283 -10.78 -19.76 -15.13
C VAL A 283 -9.38 -19.48 -15.69
N VAL A 284 -8.33 -19.77 -14.90
CA VAL A 284 -6.94 -19.54 -15.30
C VAL A 284 -6.47 -20.55 -16.36
N PHE A 285 -6.89 -21.82 -16.28
CA PHE A 285 -6.67 -22.81 -17.35
C PHE A 285 -7.22 -22.29 -18.68
N ASP A 286 -8.52 -21.97 -18.75
CA ASP A 286 -9.16 -21.51 -19.98
C ASP A 286 -8.60 -20.17 -20.47
N ALA A 287 -8.17 -19.30 -19.55
CA ALA A 287 -7.52 -18.04 -19.90
C ALA A 287 -6.12 -18.21 -20.50
N VAL A 288 -5.29 -19.14 -20.01
CA VAL A 288 -3.97 -19.42 -20.61
C VAL A 288 -4.16 -20.02 -22.01
N GLN A 289 -5.07 -20.99 -22.16
CA GLN A 289 -5.39 -21.58 -23.47
C GLN A 289 -5.91 -20.52 -24.46
N ALA A 290 -6.81 -19.63 -24.02
CA ALA A 290 -7.30 -18.53 -24.85
C ALA A 290 -6.20 -17.49 -25.17
N ALA A 291 -5.29 -17.21 -24.23
CA ALA A 291 -4.20 -16.27 -24.44
C ALA A 291 -3.20 -16.78 -25.48
N GLN A 292 -2.81 -18.06 -25.40
CA GLN A 292 -1.97 -18.75 -26.39
C GLN A 292 -2.64 -18.76 -27.78
N ALA A 293 -3.88 -19.27 -27.88
CA ALA A 293 -4.60 -19.41 -29.15
C ALA A 293 -4.85 -18.09 -29.88
N ARG A 294 -4.88 -16.94 -29.17
CA ARG A 294 -5.07 -15.61 -29.75
C ARG A 294 -3.77 -14.82 -29.96
N GLY A 295 -2.62 -15.39 -29.59
CA GLY A 295 -1.32 -14.70 -29.67
C GLY A 295 -1.28 -13.45 -28.79
N THR A 296 -1.70 -13.59 -27.54
CA THR A 296 -1.77 -12.50 -26.55
C THR A 296 -0.40 -12.25 -25.93
N GLY A 297 0.04 -11.00 -25.81
CA GLY A 297 1.35 -10.66 -25.23
C GLY A 297 1.36 -10.69 -23.70
N VAL A 298 0.26 -10.29 -23.06
CA VAL A 298 0.11 -10.32 -21.60
C VAL A 298 -1.28 -10.81 -21.19
N LEU A 299 -1.32 -11.82 -20.33
CA LEU A 299 -2.49 -12.24 -19.57
C LEU A 299 -2.37 -11.74 -18.11
N LEU A 300 -3.35 -10.98 -17.64
CA LEU A 300 -3.49 -10.57 -16.24
C LEU A 300 -4.51 -11.48 -15.53
N ILE A 301 -4.22 -11.89 -14.30
CA ILE A 301 -5.13 -12.69 -13.47
C ILE A 301 -5.49 -11.92 -12.20
N ASP A 302 -6.75 -11.55 -12.01
CA ASP A 302 -7.25 -10.93 -10.76
C ASP A 302 -7.73 -12.02 -9.80
N THR A 303 -7.10 -12.17 -8.63
CA THR A 303 -7.42 -13.26 -7.69
C THR A 303 -8.27 -12.82 -6.50
N ALA A 304 -8.81 -13.78 -5.74
CA ALA A 304 -9.43 -13.51 -4.44
C ALA A 304 -8.44 -12.90 -3.42
N GLY A 305 -8.96 -12.33 -2.32
CA GLY A 305 -8.17 -11.68 -1.26
C GLY A 305 -8.68 -11.89 0.17
N ARG A 306 -9.44 -12.95 0.44
CA ARG A 306 -10.10 -13.20 1.73
C ARG A 306 -9.12 -13.70 2.81
N LEU A 307 -8.27 -12.81 3.32
CA LEU A 307 -7.18 -13.16 4.25
C LEU A 307 -7.64 -13.77 5.59
N HIS A 308 -8.88 -13.56 6.02
CA HIS A 308 -9.39 -14.12 7.29
C HIS A 308 -9.26 -15.67 7.36
N SER A 309 -9.28 -16.36 6.21
CA SER A 309 -8.97 -17.79 6.10
C SER A 309 -7.58 -18.02 5.47
N LYS A 310 -6.52 -17.43 6.07
CA LYS A 310 -5.13 -17.39 5.57
C LYS A 310 -4.69 -18.68 4.83
N ILE A 311 -4.86 -19.85 5.46
CA ILE A 311 -4.47 -21.17 4.93
C ILE A 311 -5.20 -21.52 3.63
N ASN A 312 -6.49 -21.21 3.52
CA ASN A 312 -7.30 -21.56 2.35
C ASN A 312 -6.98 -20.62 1.17
N LEU A 313 -6.79 -19.32 1.44
CA LEU A 313 -6.39 -18.36 0.41
C LEU A 313 -5.02 -18.72 -0.19
N MET A 314 -4.02 -19.04 0.62
CA MET A 314 -2.70 -19.41 0.09
C MET A 314 -2.77 -20.69 -0.76
N LYS A 315 -3.48 -21.74 -0.31
CA LYS A 315 -3.70 -22.97 -1.09
C LYS A 315 -4.42 -22.73 -2.43
N GLU A 316 -5.35 -21.78 -2.47
CA GLU A 316 -6.05 -21.39 -3.71
C GLU A 316 -5.10 -20.70 -4.70
N LEU A 317 -4.29 -19.76 -4.22
CA LEU A 317 -3.28 -19.08 -5.03
C LEU A 317 -2.15 -20.02 -5.49
N GLU A 318 -1.67 -20.92 -4.62
CA GLU A 318 -0.73 -21.99 -4.97
C GLU A 318 -1.30 -22.94 -6.03
N LYS A 319 -2.61 -23.21 -6.01
CA LYS A 319 -3.31 -24.00 -7.03
C LYS A 319 -3.39 -23.25 -8.36
N ILE A 320 -3.71 -21.96 -8.33
CA ILE A 320 -3.71 -21.09 -9.52
C ILE A 320 -2.32 -21.07 -10.17
N SER A 321 -1.26 -20.77 -9.42
CA SER A 321 0.12 -20.75 -9.93
C SER A 321 0.52 -22.09 -10.55
N ARG A 322 0.15 -23.20 -9.91
CA ARG A 322 0.46 -24.56 -10.38
C ARG A 322 -0.25 -24.93 -11.68
N VAL A 323 -1.50 -24.48 -11.87
CA VAL A 323 -2.22 -24.69 -13.14
C VAL A 323 -1.65 -23.78 -14.23
N ALA A 324 -1.38 -22.50 -13.94
CA ALA A 324 -0.72 -21.61 -14.89
C ALA A 324 0.63 -22.19 -15.37
N SER A 325 1.46 -22.66 -14.44
CA SER A 325 2.77 -23.30 -14.72
C SER A 325 2.68 -24.58 -15.54
N ARG A 326 1.54 -25.30 -15.47
CA ARG A 326 1.31 -26.54 -16.22
C ARG A 326 0.88 -26.28 -17.67
N GLU A 327 0.05 -25.27 -17.91
CA GLU A 327 -0.38 -24.89 -19.26
C GLU A 327 0.64 -24.03 -19.99
N LEU A 328 1.50 -23.33 -19.26
CA LEU A 328 2.55 -22.48 -19.81
C LEU A 328 3.81 -22.49 -18.92
N GLU A 329 4.90 -23.00 -19.48
CA GLU A 329 6.20 -23.06 -18.80
C GLU A 329 6.64 -21.68 -18.29
N GLY A 330 7.08 -21.60 -17.04
CA GLY A 330 7.50 -20.36 -16.39
C GLY A 330 6.36 -19.44 -15.91
N ALA A 331 5.09 -19.77 -16.14
CA ALA A 331 3.96 -19.02 -15.58
C ALA A 331 3.67 -19.39 -14.10
N PRO A 332 3.16 -18.46 -13.27
CA PRO A 332 3.06 -17.02 -13.51
C PRO A 332 4.47 -16.40 -13.58
N HIS A 333 4.71 -15.63 -14.64
CA HIS A 333 6.00 -15.01 -14.93
C HIS A 333 6.30 -13.85 -13.98
N GLU A 334 5.24 -13.23 -13.48
CA GLU A 334 5.27 -12.18 -12.47
C GLU A 334 4.10 -12.42 -11.49
N VAL A 335 4.36 -12.27 -10.19
CA VAL A 335 3.35 -12.29 -9.13
C VAL A 335 3.42 -10.94 -8.41
N LEU A 336 2.45 -10.08 -8.71
CA LEU A 336 2.38 -8.72 -8.17
C LEU A 336 1.48 -8.67 -6.95
N LEU A 337 2.07 -8.35 -5.80
CA LEU A 337 1.35 -8.15 -4.55
C LEU A 337 0.87 -6.70 -4.44
N VAL A 338 -0.45 -6.51 -4.44
CA VAL A 338 -1.10 -5.20 -4.30
C VAL A 338 -1.41 -4.92 -2.84
N LEU A 339 -0.77 -3.88 -2.30
CA LEU A 339 -0.86 -3.43 -0.91
C LEU A 339 -1.47 -2.04 -0.83
N ASP A 340 -2.02 -1.75 0.34
CA ASP A 340 -2.70 -0.50 0.64
C ASP A 340 -1.83 0.37 1.57
N ALA A 341 -1.42 1.54 1.09
CA ALA A 341 -0.57 2.45 1.86
C ALA A 341 -1.31 3.10 3.06
N THR A 342 -2.65 3.03 3.13
CA THR A 342 -3.37 3.51 4.32
C THR A 342 -3.22 2.57 5.52
N ASN A 343 -2.82 1.31 5.31
CA ASN A 343 -2.87 0.26 6.33
C ASN A 343 -1.63 0.16 7.24
N GLY A 344 -0.57 0.94 6.97
CA GLY A 344 0.67 0.95 7.76
C GLY A 344 1.26 -0.45 7.95
N GLN A 345 1.79 -0.75 9.13
CA GLN A 345 2.37 -2.06 9.48
C GLN A 345 1.51 -3.30 9.14
N ASN A 346 0.20 -3.17 8.97
CA ASN A 346 -0.63 -4.29 8.50
C ASN A 346 -0.28 -4.70 7.06
N ALA A 347 0.10 -3.76 6.19
CA ALA A 347 0.58 -4.04 4.83
C ALA A 347 1.90 -4.81 4.85
N LEU A 348 2.82 -4.47 5.78
CA LEU A 348 4.06 -5.22 6.01
C LEU A 348 3.76 -6.66 6.44
N GLN A 349 2.92 -6.88 7.46
CA GLN A 349 2.55 -8.23 7.90
C GLN A 349 1.87 -9.05 6.78
N GLN A 350 1.01 -8.42 5.98
CA GLN A 350 0.42 -9.08 4.80
C GLN A 350 1.51 -9.54 3.82
N ALA A 351 2.45 -8.67 3.51
CA ALA A 351 3.51 -8.95 2.56
C ALA A 351 4.51 -10.02 3.04
N ARG A 352 4.82 -10.06 4.34
CA ARG A 352 5.51 -11.20 4.99
C ARG A 352 4.80 -12.54 4.76
N VAL A 353 3.47 -12.56 4.72
CA VAL A 353 2.66 -13.78 4.51
C VAL A 353 2.60 -14.17 3.03
N PHE A 354 2.24 -13.25 2.13
CA PHE A 354 2.16 -13.55 0.70
C PHE A 354 3.53 -13.94 0.10
N GLY A 355 4.61 -13.24 0.48
CA GLY A 355 5.96 -13.55 0.00
C GLY A 355 6.41 -14.99 0.30
N LYS A 356 6.02 -15.53 1.46
CA LYS A 356 6.36 -16.90 1.89
C LYS A 356 5.55 -18.00 1.21
N SER A 357 4.39 -17.70 0.62
CA SER A 357 3.49 -18.72 0.05
C SER A 357 3.38 -18.70 -1.47
N VAL A 358 3.35 -17.53 -2.12
CA VAL A 358 2.96 -17.43 -3.54
C VAL A 358 4.07 -16.92 -4.48
N GLY A 359 5.30 -16.76 -3.97
CA GLY A 359 6.46 -16.40 -4.80
C GLY A 359 6.38 -14.99 -5.39
N VAL A 360 5.98 -14.00 -4.57
CA VAL A 360 5.83 -12.60 -4.98
C VAL A 360 7.12 -12.06 -5.62
N THR A 361 7.00 -11.47 -6.82
CA THR A 361 8.14 -11.00 -7.63
C THR A 361 8.23 -9.47 -7.74
N GLY A 362 7.17 -8.77 -7.35
CA GLY A 362 7.09 -7.31 -7.34
C GLY A 362 5.92 -6.81 -6.50
N LEU A 363 5.99 -5.57 -6.06
CA LEU A 363 4.96 -4.93 -5.24
C LEU A 363 4.25 -3.81 -6.01
N VAL A 364 2.97 -3.61 -5.69
CA VAL A 364 2.16 -2.48 -6.15
C VAL A 364 1.57 -1.79 -4.93
N LEU A 365 1.93 -0.53 -4.68
CA LEU A 365 1.38 0.24 -3.57
C LEU A 365 0.27 1.18 -4.06
N CYS A 366 -0.92 1.06 -3.48
CA CYS A 366 -2.08 1.89 -3.82
C CYS A 366 -2.47 2.84 -2.67
N LYS A 367 -3.26 3.87 -3.00
CA LYS A 367 -3.84 4.85 -2.06
C LYS A 367 -2.82 5.68 -1.29
N LEU A 368 -1.67 5.97 -1.92
CA LEU A 368 -0.66 6.87 -1.36
C LEU A 368 -1.24 8.30 -1.17
N ASP A 369 -2.14 8.70 -2.06
CA ASP A 369 -2.99 9.90 -2.00
C ASP A 369 -3.89 9.99 -0.76
N GLY A 370 -4.24 8.86 -0.14
CA GLY A 370 -5.08 8.83 1.05
C GLY A 370 -4.34 9.12 2.37
N THR A 371 -3.01 8.97 2.42
CA THR A 371 -2.30 8.61 3.66
C THR A 371 -1.18 9.55 4.09
N ALA A 372 -1.04 9.74 5.40
CA ALA A 372 0.18 10.27 6.03
C ALA A 372 1.23 9.18 6.30
N LYS A 373 0.83 7.90 6.24
CA LYS A 373 1.63 6.72 6.59
C LYS A 373 2.50 6.20 5.43
N GLY A 374 2.84 7.07 4.47
CA GLY A 374 3.57 6.67 3.26
C GLY A 374 4.99 6.16 3.53
N GLY A 375 5.55 6.37 4.74
CA GLY A 375 6.80 5.75 5.17
C GLY A 375 6.79 4.22 5.14
N ILE A 376 5.62 3.58 5.12
CA ILE A 376 5.48 2.12 5.02
C ILE A 376 6.17 1.50 3.79
N ILE A 377 6.37 2.28 2.71
CA ILE A 377 7.16 1.84 1.54
C ILE A 377 8.60 1.47 1.91
N LEU A 378 9.19 2.18 2.87
CA LEU A 378 10.56 1.99 3.35
C LEU A 378 10.66 0.72 4.20
N ALA A 379 9.70 0.50 5.10
CA ALA A 379 9.59 -0.73 5.89
C ALA A 379 9.52 -1.97 4.99
N ILE A 380 8.65 -1.92 3.97
CA ILE A 380 8.41 -3.04 3.07
C ILE A 380 9.63 -3.30 2.15
N ALA A 381 10.27 -2.25 1.66
CA ALA A 381 11.48 -2.37 0.84
C ALA A 381 12.67 -2.92 1.64
N GLN A 382 12.89 -2.40 2.86
CA GLN A 382 13.93 -2.87 3.78
C GLN A 382 13.75 -4.36 4.14
N GLU A 383 12.57 -4.77 4.61
CA GLU A 383 12.42 -6.15 5.09
C GLU A 383 12.44 -7.17 3.93
N LEU A 384 11.62 -6.96 2.90
CA LEU A 384 11.30 -8.05 1.98
C LEU A 384 12.30 -8.18 0.83
N GLN A 385 13.06 -7.13 0.52
CA GLN A 385 13.95 -7.08 -0.65
C GLN A 385 13.22 -7.40 -1.97
N ILE A 386 11.91 -7.16 -2.03
CA ILE A 386 11.07 -7.29 -3.23
C ILE A 386 10.88 -5.89 -3.83
N PRO A 387 11.19 -5.65 -5.11
CA PRO A 387 11.07 -4.33 -5.70
C PRO A 387 9.62 -3.86 -5.74
N VAL A 388 9.37 -2.63 -5.29
CA VAL A 388 8.16 -1.89 -5.66
C VAL A 388 8.26 -1.60 -7.15
N LYS A 389 7.28 -2.08 -7.92
CA LYS A 389 7.25 -1.95 -9.39
C LYS A 389 6.26 -0.90 -9.84
N PHE A 390 5.17 -0.67 -9.10
CA PHE A 390 4.17 0.36 -9.42
C PHE A 390 3.67 1.08 -8.17
N ILE A 391 3.29 2.34 -8.35
CA ILE A 391 2.59 3.16 -7.35
C ILE A 391 1.29 3.73 -7.93
N GLY A 392 0.25 3.79 -7.09
CA GLY A 392 -1.05 4.38 -7.40
C GLY A 392 -1.39 5.53 -6.45
N VAL A 393 -1.63 6.71 -7.02
CA VAL A 393 -1.86 8.00 -6.34
C VAL A 393 -3.22 8.62 -6.71
N GLY A 394 -4.24 7.78 -6.91
CA GLY A 394 -5.60 8.21 -7.23
C GLY A 394 -6.46 7.13 -7.89
N GLU A 395 -7.69 7.49 -8.26
CA GLU A 395 -8.70 6.58 -8.82
C GLU A 395 -8.69 6.51 -10.36
N GLY A 396 -8.14 7.51 -11.04
CA GLY A 396 -8.11 7.63 -12.51
C GLY A 396 -7.35 6.48 -13.18
N VAL A 397 -7.72 6.15 -14.42
CA VAL A 397 -7.18 4.95 -15.10
C VAL A 397 -5.67 5.02 -15.33
N ASP A 398 -5.14 6.22 -15.56
CA ASP A 398 -3.71 6.51 -15.72
C ASP A 398 -2.95 6.65 -14.39
N ASP A 399 -3.66 6.64 -13.25
CA ASP A 399 -3.09 6.83 -11.90
C ASP A 399 -2.49 5.53 -11.34
N LEU A 400 -1.75 4.80 -12.18
CA LEU A 400 -0.89 3.68 -11.83
C LEU A 400 0.34 3.74 -12.74
N ARG A 401 1.49 4.13 -12.19
CA ARG A 401 2.74 4.27 -12.96
C ARG A 401 3.85 3.41 -12.37
N PRO A 402 4.86 3.04 -13.18
CA PRO A 402 6.08 2.42 -12.69
C PRO A 402 6.68 3.21 -11.53
N PHE A 403 7.25 2.49 -10.55
CA PHE A 403 7.88 3.11 -9.40
C PHE A 403 9.32 3.53 -9.71
N ASP A 404 9.58 4.82 -9.54
CA ASP A 404 10.91 5.43 -9.61
C ASP A 404 11.25 5.98 -8.21
N PRO A 405 12.30 5.46 -7.52
CA PRO A 405 12.70 5.93 -6.20
C PRO A 405 13.14 7.39 -6.18
N ASP A 406 13.83 7.85 -7.23
CA ASP A 406 14.38 9.21 -7.29
C ASP A 406 13.29 10.24 -7.54
N LEU A 407 12.29 9.94 -8.38
CA LEU A 407 11.10 10.78 -8.52
C LEU A 407 10.23 10.75 -7.26
N PHE A 408 10.06 9.59 -6.62
CA PHE A 408 9.33 9.47 -5.35
C PHE A 408 9.99 10.31 -4.25
N LEU A 409 11.32 10.25 -4.10
CA LEU A 409 12.06 11.06 -3.13
C LEU A 409 12.13 12.55 -3.53
N GLN A 410 12.08 12.89 -4.81
CA GLN A 410 11.91 14.28 -5.24
C GLN A 410 10.52 14.82 -4.88
N ALA A 411 9.46 14.06 -5.11
CA ALA A 411 8.10 14.44 -4.73
C ALA A 411 7.93 14.54 -3.20
N LEU A 412 8.38 13.54 -2.45
CA LEU A 412 8.32 13.49 -0.99
C LEU A 412 9.05 14.67 -0.32
N PHE A 413 10.22 15.05 -0.84
CA PHE A 413 11.02 16.18 -0.33
C PHE A 413 10.78 17.50 -1.08
N SER A 414 9.76 17.62 -1.93
CA SER A 414 9.43 18.90 -2.59
C SER A 414 8.65 19.82 -1.65
N GLU A 415 9.08 21.06 -1.44
CA GLU A 415 8.15 22.09 -0.96
C GLU A 415 7.08 22.33 -2.03
N GLN A 416 5.82 22.48 -1.62
CA GLN A 416 4.91 23.28 -2.45
C GLN A 416 5.47 24.71 -2.45
N VAL A 417 5.63 25.30 -3.64
CA VAL A 417 5.78 26.75 -3.72
C VAL A 417 4.43 27.34 -3.31
N GLU A 418 4.32 27.76 -2.05
CA GLU A 418 3.21 28.58 -1.61
C GLU A 418 3.29 29.90 -2.39
N ASN A 419 2.46 30.02 -3.42
CA ASN A 419 2.30 31.24 -4.21
C ASN A 419 1.59 32.28 -3.35
N ASP A 420 2.35 32.94 -2.47
CA ASP A 420 1.87 33.95 -1.51
C ASP A 420 1.55 35.31 -2.19
N GLU A 421 0.98 35.25 -3.41
CA GLU A 421 0.47 36.40 -4.17
C GLU A 421 -0.92 36.85 -3.65
N SER A 422 -1.08 36.90 -2.32
CA SER A 422 -2.28 37.47 -1.69
C SER A 422 -2.00 38.40 -0.49
N GLY A 423 -0.72 38.72 -0.22
CA GLY A 423 -0.33 39.47 0.98
C GLY A 423 -0.27 41.01 0.88
N THR A 424 0.15 41.61 -0.26
CA THR A 424 0.69 43.00 -0.23
C THR A 424 0.23 43.94 -1.35
N SER A 425 -1.05 44.35 -1.36
CA SER A 425 -1.43 45.62 -2.04
C SER A 425 -2.66 46.31 -1.42
N LYS A 426 -2.45 47.05 -0.32
CA LYS A 426 -3.26 48.22 0.13
C LYS A 426 -2.73 48.83 1.44
N GLN A 427 -1.72 49.69 1.37
CA GLN A 427 -1.51 50.82 2.31
C GLN A 427 -0.34 51.72 1.87
N ALA A 428 -0.64 52.71 1.03
CA ALA A 428 0.05 53.99 0.87
C ALA A 428 -0.86 54.90 0.03
#